data_AF-A0A6A5FTX4-F1
#
_entry.id   AF-A0A6A5FTX4-F1
#
_cell.length_a   1.000
_cell.length_b   1.000
_cell.length_c   1.000
_cell.angle_alpha   90.00
_cell.angle_beta   90.00
_cell.angle_gamma   90.00
#
_symmetry.space_group_name_H-M   'P 1'
#
loop_
_entity.id
_entity.type
_entity.pdbx_description
1 polymer ?
#
loop_
_entity_poly.entity_id
_entity_poly.type
_entity_poly.pdbx_seq_one_letter_code
_entity_poly.pdbx_strand_id
1 'polypeptide(L)'
;MEEQEEDEGAGMEREQMSPYTDQGESPPAAPPGATPTLSTVGKPEIPKNWKSGTNIVICGKTTGYARIESAKEEQFKIIITARLSPNSRQFEFSNGQDHMIFEAEKPIPIYLHSRFFTSMQEDCNAKKVISAFYGGSKIPPEFTLNIRGIQIMSKIRSVQLNAEQLHYVDQILKWHPIIIGSGPFGSGKSMTMAMAAVLAARKVPSRCHLLVTHRTELLYKLEKWMEQTVTTQ
;
A
#
# COMPACT_ATOMS: atom_id res chain seq x y z
N MET A 1 -29.51 64.84 22.72
CA MET A 1 -30.55 63.81 22.60
C MET A 1 -29.91 62.67 21.84
N GLU A 2 -29.04 61.86 22.43
CA GLU A 2 -29.15 61.18 23.75
C GLU A 2 -30.50 60.48 23.92
N GLU A 3 -30.50 59.16 23.73
CA GLU A 3 -30.83 58.13 24.75
C GLU A 3 -30.57 56.74 24.09
N GLN A 4 -29.58 55.99 24.60
CA GLN A 4 -29.70 54.80 25.48
C GLN A 4 -30.07 53.51 24.71
N GLU A 5 -29.12 52.61 24.47
CA GLU A 5 -28.71 51.47 25.32
C GLU A 5 -29.82 50.43 25.52
N GLU A 6 -29.66 49.26 24.90
CA GLU A 6 -29.82 48.01 25.65
C GLU A 6 -28.90 46.91 25.12
N ASP A 7 -28.31 46.25 26.11
CA ASP A 7 -27.20 45.32 26.12
C ASP A 7 -27.79 43.92 26.33
N GLU A 8 -27.50 42.97 25.44
CA GLU A 8 -27.62 41.55 25.76
C GLU A 8 -26.36 40.82 25.32
N GLY A 9 -25.44 40.74 26.28
CA GLY A 9 -24.32 39.82 26.25
C GLY A 9 -24.78 38.36 26.22
N ALA A 10 -24.23 37.61 25.27
CA ALA A 10 -24.11 36.16 25.36
C ALA A 10 -22.62 35.82 25.34
N GLY A 11 -22.09 35.48 26.53
CA GLY A 11 -20.71 35.09 26.74
C GLY A 11 -20.35 33.86 25.92
N MET A 12 -19.41 34.02 24.99
CA MET A 12 -18.61 32.91 24.49
C MET A 12 -17.48 32.67 25.50
N GLU A 13 -17.66 31.68 26.36
CA GLU A 13 -16.55 31.05 27.07
C GLU A 13 -15.56 30.53 26.04
N ARG A 14 -14.40 31.20 25.96
CA ARG A 14 -13.21 30.65 25.30
C ARG A 14 -12.71 29.51 26.19
N GLU A 15 -13.07 28.27 25.88
CA GLU A 15 -12.31 27.12 26.35
C GLU A 15 -10.89 27.23 25.80
N GLN A 16 -9.97 27.66 26.66
CA GLN A 16 -8.55 27.57 26.42
C GLN A 16 -8.19 26.09 26.36
N MET A 17 -7.92 25.62 25.15
CA MET A 17 -7.40 24.28 24.88
C MET A 17 -6.00 24.19 25.50
N SER A 18 -5.92 23.58 26.68
CA SER A 18 -4.67 23.23 27.35
C SER A 18 -3.89 22.25 26.47
N PRO A 19 -2.57 22.43 26.26
CA PRO A 19 -1.78 21.50 25.46
C PRO A 19 -1.69 20.16 26.19
N TYR A 20 -2.27 19.12 25.60
CA TYR A 20 -2.09 17.74 26.04
C TYR A 20 -0.61 17.38 25.94
N THR A 21 0.05 17.23 27.09
CA THR A 21 1.36 16.59 27.20
C THR A 21 1.21 15.10 26.93
N ASP A 22 1.73 14.66 25.80
CA ASP A 22 1.99 13.26 25.49
C ASP A 22 3.09 12.73 26.42
N GLN A 23 2.70 12.22 27.59
CA GLN A 23 3.54 11.33 28.38
C GLN A 23 3.19 9.88 28.05
N GLY A 24 3.38 9.51 26.78
CA GLY A 24 3.69 8.13 26.43
C GLY A 24 5.15 7.87 26.79
N GLU A 25 5.38 7.09 27.87
CA GLU A 25 6.70 6.54 28.15
C GLU A 25 7.24 5.85 26.90
N SER A 26 8.31 6.42 26.32
CA SER A 26 9.08 5.76 25.29
C SER A 26 9.62 4.44 25.85
N PRO A 27 9.54 3.32 25.10
CA PRO A 27 10.22 2.10 25.53
C PRO A 27 11.70 2.42 25.76
N PRO A 28 12.33 1.85 26.81
CA PRO A 28 13.72 2.16 27.13
C PRO A 28 14.59 1.89 25.91
N ALA A 29 15.41 2.88 25.56
CA ALA A 29 16.42 2.74 24.52
C ALA A 29 17.29 1.52 24.84
N ALA A 30 17.44 0.62 23.86
CA ALA A 30 18.33 -0.53 24.00
C ALA A 30 19.74 -0.04 24.38
N PRO A 31 20.42 -0.69 25.33
CA PRO A 31 21.72 -0.25 25.78
C PRO A 31 22.70 -0.20 24.59
N PRO A 32 23.55 0.84 24.52
CA PRO A 32 24.57 0.93 23.47
C PRO A 32 25.51 -0.27 23.59
N GLY A 33 25.46 -1.16 22.59
CA GLY A 33 26.20 -2.43 22.57
C GLY A 33 25.33 -3.69 22.48
N ALA A 34 24.00 -3.58 22.49
CA ALA A 34 23.14 -4.72 22.21
C ALA A 34 23.13 -5.05 20.71
N THR A 35 24.05 -5.92 20.29
CA THR A 35 23.97 -6.58 18.98
C THR A 35 22.68 -7.39 18.95
N PRO A 36 21.77 -7.22 17.96
CA PRO A 36 20.60 -8.08 17.83
C PRO A 36 21.07 -9.50 17.51
N THR A 37 21.07 -10.37 18.52
CA THR A 37 21.35 -11.80 18.35
C THR A 37 20.11 -12.46 17.76
N LEU A 38 20.02 -12.51 16.43
CA LEU A 38 19.11 -13.40 15.73
C LEU A 38 19.67 -14.82 15.78
N SER A 39 19.35 -15.56 16.85
CA SER A 39 19.59 -17.00 16.86
C SER A 39 18.39 -17.71 16.22
N THR A 40 18.50 -18.04 14.93
CA THR A 40 17.67 -19.11 14.38
C THR A 40 18.20 -20.43 14.94
N VAL A 41 17.67 -20.85 16.10
CA VAL A 41 17.93 -22.17 16.67
C VAL A 41 17.17 -23.19 15.84
N GLY A 42 17.85 -23.83 14.90
CA GLY A 42 17.27 -24.86 14.03
C GLY A 42 18.22 -25.32 12.96
N LYS A 43 18.00 -26.55 12.45
CA LYS A 43 18.65 -27.04 11.23
C LYS A 43 18.36 -26.04 10.11
N PRO A 44 19.35 -25.61 9.31
CA PRO A 44 19.08 -24.69 8.22
C PRO A 44 18.17 -25.37 7.18
N GLU A 45 17.01 -24.79 6.93
CA GLU A 45 16.01 -25.28 5.97
C GLU A 45 16.08 -24.50 4.66
N ILE A 46 15.95 -25.20 3.54
CA ILE A 46 15.88 -24.54 2.22
C ILE A 46 14.55 -23.77 2.13
N PRO A 47 14.55 -22.48 1.75
CA PRO A 47 13.31 -21.77 1.49
C PRO A 47 12.45 -22.50 0.45
N LYS A 48 11.15 -22.64 0.71
CA LYS A 48 10.23 -23.43 -0.16
C LYS A 48 10.26 -23.04 -1.65
N ASN A 49 10.62 -21.80 -1.96
CA ASN A 49 10.68 -21.27 -3.33
C ASN A 49 12.02 -21.53 -4.03
N TRP A 50 13.03 -22.03 -3.32
CA TRP A 50 14.39 -22.23 -3.83
C TRP A 50 14.54 -23.63 -4.43
N LYS A 51 14.04 -23.77 -5.66
CA LYS A 51 14.10 -25.00 -6.45
C LYS A 51 14.97 -24.81 -7.69
N SER A 52 15.25 -25.91 -8.38
CA SER A 52 15.95 -25.86 -9.67
C SER A 52 15.24 -24.90 -10.63
N GLY A 53 15.99 -23.99 -11.22
CA GLY A 53 15.50 -22.96 -12.12
C GLY A 53 15.13 -21.63 -11.47
N THR A 54 15.09 -21.52 -10.14
CA THR A 54 14.88 -20.25 -9.43
C THR A 54 16.04 -19.29 -9.68
N ASN A 55 15.73 -18.04 -10.03
CA ASN A 55 16.73 -16.99 -10.18
C ASN A 55 17.06 -16.41 -8.80
N ILE A 56 18.34 -16.16 -8.55
CA ILE A 56 18.83 -15.61 -7.30
C ILE A 56 19.79 -14.44 -7.57
N VAL A 57 19.88 -13.54 -6.59
CA VAL A 57 20.87 -12.46 -6.54
C VAL A 57 21.79 -12.72 -5.35
N ILE A 58 23.09 -12.70 -5.61
CA ILE A 58 24.15 -12.82 -4.61
C ILE A 58 24.75 -11.44 -4.41
N CYS A 59 24.58 -10.87 -3.23
CA CYS A 59 25.05 -9.55 -2.86
C CYS A 59 26.25 -9.66 -1.92
N GLY A 60 27.40 -9.19 -2.37
CA GLY A 60 28.59 -8.94 -1.54
C GLY A 60 29.20 -7.59 -1.93
N LYS A 61 30.53 -7.53 -2.03
CA LYS A 61 31.23 -6.37 -2.62
C LYS A 61 30.83 -6.13 -4.08
N THR A 62 30.51 -7.21 -4.79
CA THR A 62 29.95 -7.20 -6.15
C THR A 62 28.63 -7.96 -6.16
N THR A 63 27.79 -7.69 -7.16
CA THR A 63 26.49 -8.34 -7.32
C THR A 63 26.54 -9.39 -8.41
N GLY A 64 26.21 -10.63 -8.04
CA GLY A 64 26.09 -11.76 -8.95
C GLY A 64 24.64 -12.15 -9.17
N TYR A 65 24.22 -12.34 -10.42
CA TYR A 65 22.95 -12.95 -10.77
C TYR A 65 23.22 -14.41 -11.10
N ALA A 66 22.45 -15.32 -10.53
CA ALA A 66 22.61 -16.75 -10.78
C ALA A 66 21.27 -17.46 -10.86
N ARG A 67 21.29 -18.70 -11.37
CA ARG A 67 20.13 -19.58 -11.42
C ARG A 67 20.44 -20.86 -10.68
N ILE A 68 19.60 -21.21 -9.69
CA ILE A 68 19.76 -22.43 -8.90
C ILE A 68 19.66 -23.66 -9.82
N GLU A 69 20.62 -24.56 -9.70
CA GLU A 69 20.61 -25.87 -10.35
C GLU A 69 20.20 -26.95 -9.36
N SER A 70 20.72 -26.88 -8.13
CA SER A 70 20.30 -27.74 -7.02
C SER A 70 20.50 -27.04 -5.67
N ALA A 71 19.70 -27.44 -4.67
CA ALA A 71 19.88 -27.06 -3.28
C ALA A 71 19.74 -28.32 -2.41
N LYS A 72 20.68 -28.54 -1.50
CA LYS A 72 20.73 -29.71 -0.61
C LYS A 72 20.92 -29.26 0.83
N GLU A 73 20.20 -29.89 1.75
CA GLU A 73 20.44 -29.75 3.18
C GLU A 73 21.45 -30.79 3.64
N GLU A 74 22.50 -30.33 4.29
CA GLU A 74 23.38 -31.16 5.11
C GLU A 74 23.14 -30.83 6.59
N GLN A 75 23.69 -31.64 7.51
CA GLN A 75 23.38 -31.58 8.94
C GLN A 75 23.47 -30.17 9.56
N PHE A 76 24.38 -29.32 9.07
CA PHE A 76 24.60 -27.97 9.61
C PHE A 76 24.73 -26.88 8.53
N LYS A 77 24.39 -27.17 7.27
CA LYS A 77 24.52 -26.20 6.18
C LYS A 77 23.59 -26.51 5.02
N ILE A 78 23.30 -25.50 4.22
CA ILE A 78 22.63 -25.64 2.92
C ILE A 78 23.71 -25.48 1.84
N ILE A 79 23.75 -26.42 0.91
CA ILE A 79 24.61 -26.34 -0.28
C ILE A 79 23.74 -25.97 -1.47
N ILE A 80 24.00 -24.81 -2.07
CA ILE A 80 23.32 -24.33 -3.27
C ILE A 80 24.33 -24.38 -4.43
N THR A 81 24.00 -25.18 -5.44
CA THR A 81 24.70 -25.14 -6.73
C THR A 81 23.90 -24.23 -7.64
N ALA A 82 24.52 -23.16 -8.13
CA ALA A 82 23.88 -22.20 -9.02
C ALA A 82 24.83 -21.82 -10.16
N ARG A 83 24.24 -21.59 -11.33
CA ARG A 83 24.95 -21.13 -12.51
C ARG A 83 24.89 -19.61 -12.60
N LEU A 84 26.05 -18.96 -12.58
CA LEU A 84 26.16 -17.51 -12.74
C LEU A 84 25.69 -17.08 -14.13
N SER A 85 25.02 -15.92 -14.18
CA SER A 85 24.61 -15.26 -15.40
C SER A 85 25.83 -14.77 -16.19
N PRO A 86 25.79 -14.79 -17.54
CA PRO A 86 26.85 -14.21 -18.36
C PRO A 86 27.17 -12.74 -18.05
N ASN A 87 26.21 -12.00 -17.50
CA ASN A 87 26.37 -10.59 -17.13
C ASN A 87 27.04 -10.39 -15.75
N SER A 88 27.33 -11.47 -15.03
CA SER A 88 27.93 -11.46 -13.70
C SER A 88 29.39 -11.89 -13.70
N ARG A 89 30.11 -11.67 -14.81
CA ARG A 89 31.54 -12.02 -14.94
C ARG A 89 32.45 -11.28 -13.96
N GLN A 90 32.00 -10.14 -13.45
CA GLN A 90 32.72 -9.34 -12.46
C GLN A 90 32.42 -9.76 -11.02
N PHE A 91 31.50 -10.73 -10.82
CA PHE A 91 31.18 -11.20 -9.49
C PHE A 91 32.30 -12.11 -8.98
N GLU A 92 32.77 -11.82 -7.76
CA GLU A 92 33.80 -12.58 -7.08
C GLU A 92 33.39 -12.81 -5.63
N PHE A 93 33.55 -14.04 -5.16
CA PHE A 93 33.44 -14.34 -3.74
C PHE A 93 34.65 -13.76 -3.01
N SER A 94 34.43 -12.72 -2.23
CA SER A 94 35.47 -12.13 -1.41
C SER A 94 35.72 -13.02 -0.18
N ASN A 95 36.94 -13.53 -0.03
CA ASN A 95 37.30 -14.39 1.11
C ASN A 95 37.02 -13.69 2.45
N GLY A 96 36.35 -14.42 3.36
CA GLY A 96 36.06 -13.94 4.72
C GLY A 96 34.95 -12.90 4.83
N GLN A 97 34.19 -12.62 3.76
CA GLN A 97 33.03 -11.75 3.83
C GLN A 97 31.72 -12.53 3.69
N ASP A 98 30.72 -12.10 4.45
CA ASP A 98 29.36 -12.59 4.32
C ASP A 98 28.77 -12.10 3.00
N HIS A 99 28.09 -13.03 2.31
CA HIS A 99 27.34 -12.74 1.10
C HIS A 99 25.88 -13.04 1.38
N MET A 100 24.99 -12.12 1.02
CA MET A 100 23.56 -12.33 1.14
C MET A 100 23.02 -12.88 -0.16
N ILE A 101 22.15 -13.90 -0.08
CA ILE A 101 21.52 -14.51 -1.24
C ILE A 101 20.02 -14.30 -1.15
N PHE A 102 19.44 -13.74 -2.20
CA PHE A 102 18.01 -13.47 -2.31
C PHE A 102 17.42 -14.17 -3.52
N GLU A 103 16.15 -14.53 -3.45
CA GLU A 103 15.40 -14.85 -4.67
C GLU A 103 15.30 -13.57 -5.51
N ALA A 104 15.74 -13.65 -6.78
CA ALA A 104 15.59 -12.53 -7.68
C ALA A 104 14.09 -12.38 -7.97
N GLU A 105 13.52 -11.22 -7.60
CA GLU A 105 12.18 -10.86 -8.04
C GLU A 105 12.14 -11.08 -9.55
N LYS A 106 11.16 -11.87 -10.03
CA LYS A 106 10.92 -11.93 -11.47
C LYS A 106 10.58 -10.51 -11.87
N PRO A 107 11.42 -9.78 -12.63
CA PRO A 107 11.00 -8.51 -13.15
C PRO A 107 9.74 -8.82 -13.94
N ILE A 108 8.61 -8.27 -13.51
CA ILE A 108 7.42 -8.27 -14.35
C ILE A 108 7.92 -7.64 -15.65
N PRO A 109 7.94 -8.37 -16.78
CA PRO A 109 8.48 -7.81 -18.00
C PRO A 109 7.46 -6.78 -18.50
N ILE A 110 7.57 -5.56 -18.00
CA ILE A 110 6.80 -4.43 -18.50
C ILE A 110 7.57 -3.94 -19.72
N TYR A 111 7.24 -4.46 -20.90
CA TYR A 111 7.69 -3.91 -22.16
C TYR A 111 6.98 -2.57 -22.41
N LEU A 112 7.33 -1.54 -21.64
CA LEU A 112 6.95 -0.18 -21.96
C LEU A 112 7.72 0.23 -23.20
N HIS A 113 7.02 0.56 -24.27
CA HIS A 113 7.67 1.07 -25.47
C HIS A 113 8.41 2.38 -25.15
N SER A 114 9.49 2.67 -25.90
CA SER A 114 10.13 3.98 -25.84
C SER A 114 9.07 5.05 -26.10
N ARG A 115 9.04 6.12 -25.29
CA ARG A 115 8.00 7.17 -25.31
C ARG A 115 6.65 6.81 -24.69
N PHE A 116 6.54 5.70 -23.94
CA PHE A 116 5.30 5.35 -23.21
C PHE A 116 4.67 6.56 -22.52
N PHE A 117 5.42 7.21 -21.63
CA PHE A 117 4.91 8.38 -20.91
C PHE A 117 4.59 9.57 -21.82
N THR A 118 5.45 9.89 -22.79
CA THR A 118 5.24 11.04 -23.68
C THR A 118 4.11 10.81 -24.68
N SER A 119 3.75 9.56 -24.99
CA SER A 119 2.60 9.22 -25.84
C SER A 119 1.25 9.21 -25.11
N MET A 120 1.24 9.25 -23.77
CA MET A 120 -0.01 9.31 -23.01
C MET A 120 -0.71 10.64 -23.25
N GLN A 121 -2.04 10.62 -23.33
CA GLN A 121 -2.86 11.84 -23.40
C GLN A 121 -2.62 12.73 -22.17
N GLU A 122 -2.49 14.05 -22.36
CA GLU A 122 -2.15 14.99 -21.28
C GLU A 122 -3.20 15.05 -20.16
N ASP A 123 -4.47 14.86 -20.51
CA ASP A 123 -5.59 14.92 -19.59
C ASP A 123 -5.87 13.60 -18.89
N CYS A 124 -5.19 12.50 -19.26
CA CYS A 124 -5.47 11.21 -18.67
C CYS A 124 -4.94 11.11 -17.23
N ASN A 125 -5.74 10.50 -16.34
CA ASN A 125 -5.42 10.39 -14.92
C ASN A 125 -4.08 9.71 -14.66
N ALA A 126 -3.75 8.66 -15.41
CA ALA A 126 -2.48 7.96 -15.26
C ALA A 126 -1.27 8.86 -15.51
N LYS A 127 -1.32 9.73 -16.54
CA LYS A 127 -0.22 10.65 -16.84
C LYS A 127 -0.09 11.72 -15.76
N LYS A 128 -1.20 12.27 -15.28
CA LYS A 128 -1.25 13.21 -14.16
C LYS A 128 -0.60 12.63 -12.91
N VAL A 129 -0.93 11.38 -12.57
CA VAL A 129 -0.37 10.67 -11.41
C VAL A 129 1.13 10.43 -11.56
N ILE A 130 1.56 9.86 -12.69
CA ILE A 130 2.98 9.62 -12.94
C ILE A 130 3.74 10.96 -12.91
N SER A 131 3.26 12.00 -13.59
CA SER A 131 3.89 13.32 -13.59
C SER A 131 4.09 13.87 -12.16
N ALA A 132 3.06 13.80 -11.33
CA ALA A 132 3.13 14.27 -9.94
C ALA A 132 4.18 13.51 -9.10
N PHE A 133 4.34 12.20 -9.30
CA PHE A 133 5.35 11.42 -8.58
C PHE A 133 6.79 11.72 -9.01
N TYR A 134 7.00 12.26 -10.21
CA TYR A 134 8.32 12.56 -10.76
C TYR A 134 8.64 14.07 -10.80
N GLY A 135 8.04 14.85 -9.89
CA GLY A 135 8.34 16.28 -9.73
C GLY A 135 7.59 17.23 -10.67
N GLY A 136 6.59 16.73 -11.39
CA GLY A 136 5.67 17.53 -12.18
C GLY A 136 4.64 18.28 -11.35
N SER A 137 3.61 18.83 -12.01
CA SER A 137 2.55 19.59 -11.36
C SER A 137 1.77 18.74 -10.35
N LYS A 138 1.48 19.33 -9.19
CA LYS A 138 0.63 18.70 -8.16
C LYS A 138 -0.78 18.49 -8.71
N ILE A 139 -1.38 17.36 -8.35
CA ILE A 139 -2.80 17.11 -8.61
C ILE A 139 -3.61 17.97 -7.62
N PRO A 140 -4.45 18.90 -8.10
CA PRO A 140 -5.21 19.76 -7.21
C PRO A 140 -6.23 18.95 -6.42
N PRO A 141 -6.38 19.21 -5.11
CA PRO A 141 -7.45 18.60 -4.33
C PRO A 141 -8.79 19.20 -4.80
N GLU A 142 -9.63 18.42 -5.47
CA GLU A 142 -11.00 18.86 -5.74
C GLU A 142 -11.87 18.52 -4.52
N PHE A 143 -12.14 19.51 -3.68
CA PHE A 143 -13.07 19.36 -2.58
C PHE A 143 -14.47 19.76 -3.02
N THR A 144 -15.26 18.80 -3.49
CA THR A 144 -16.71 19.00 -3.68
C THR A 144 -17.47 17.92 -2.91
N LEU A 145 -17.85 18.20 -1.67
CA LEU A 145 -18.77 17.34 -0.92
C LEU A 145 -20.20 17.50 -1.47
N ASN A 146 -20.54 16.73 -2.51
CA ASN A 146 -21.95 16.57 -2.90
C ASN A 146 -22.50 15.27 -2.27
N ILE A 147 -22.63 15.30 -0.94
CA ILE A 147 -23.05 14.17 -0.08
C ILE A 147 -24.47 13.68 -0.41
N ARG A 148 -25.28 14.46 -1.13
CA ARG A 148 -26.73 14.22 -1.29
C ARG A 148 -27.12 13.11 -2.28
N GLY A 149 -26.16 12.44 -2.95
CA GLY A 149 -26.48 11.57 -4.10
C GLY A 149 -26.20 10.07 -3.95
N ILE A 150 -25.53 9.60 -2.89
CA ILE A 150 -25.11 8.20 -2.80
C ILE A 150 -26.11 7.41 -1.93
N GLN A 151 -27.12 6.82 -2.57
CA GLN A 151 -27.98 5.84 -1.91
C GLN A 151 -27.20 4.53 -1.67
N ILE A 152 -26.90 4.25 -0.40
CA ILE A 152 -26.25 3.01 0.02
C ILE A 152 -27.32 2.08 0.59
N MET A 153 -27.72 1.05 -0.16
CA MET A 153 -28.70 0.06 0.29
C MET A 153 -28.03 -1.32 0.48
N SER A 154 -27.92 -1.77 1.73
CA SER A 154 -27.49 -3.12 2.14
C SER A 154 -28.63 -3.81 2.89
N LYS A 155 -28.92 -5.09 2.59
CA LYS A 155 -30.04 -5.88 3.17
C LYS A 155 -29.84 -6.30 4.62
N ILE A 156 -28.58 -6.45 5.09
CA ILE A 156 -28.30 -7.22 6.33
C ILE A 156 -28.02 -6.30 7.53
N ARG A 157 -27.46 -5.11 7.27
CA ARG A 157 -27.40 -3.96 8.19
C ARG A 157 -27.33 -2.70 7.33
N SER A 158 -28.05 -1.64 7.67
CA SER A 158 -27.81 -0.31 7.09
C SER A 158 -26.46 0.21 7.58
N VAL A 159 -25.38 -0.30 7.00
CA VAL A 159 -24.05 0.20 7.28
C VAL A 159 -23.94 1.55 6.58
N GLN A 160 -24.26 2.60 7.32
CA GLN A 160 -24.11 3.97 6.85
C GLN A 160 -22.62 4.32 6.86
N LEU A 161 -22.13 4.77 5.71
CA LEU A 161 -20.82 5.38 5.66
C LEU A 161 -20.89 6.74 6.37
N ASN A 162 -19.88 7.02 7.18
CA ASN A 162 -19.72 8.36 7.75
C ASN A 162 -19.31 9.36 6.65
N ALA A 163 -19.27 10.66 6.99
CA ALA A 163 -18.97 11.73 6.04
C ALA A 163 -17.61 11.53 5.33
N GLU A 164 -16.58 11.07 6.03
CA GLU A 164 -15.24 10.86 5.49
C GLU A 164 -15.18 9.68 4.51
N GLN A 165 -15.79 8.56 4.89
CA GLN A 165 -15.91 7.38 4.05
C GLN A 165 -16.72 7.67 2.79
N LEU A 166 -17.78 8.47 2.93
CA LEU A 166 -18.61 8.90 1.81
C LEU A 166 -17.84 9.84 0.88
N HIS A 167 -17.07 10.77 1.43
CA HIS A 167 -16.19 11.65 0.66
C HIS A 167 -15.15 10.86 -0.14
N TYR A 168 -14.55 9.83 0.47
CA TYR A 168 -13.64 8.92 -0.20
C TYR A 168 -14.30 8.19 -1.38
N VAL A 169 -15.51 7.66 -1.18
CA VAL A 169 -16.29 7.01 -2.25
C VAL A 169 -16.64 8.01 -3.37
N ASP A 170 -17.09 9.21 -3.02
CA ASP A 170 -17.45 10.24 -4.00
C ASP A 170 -16.29 10.63 -4.92
N GLN A 171 -15.08 10.79 -4.36
CA GLN A 171 -13.89 11.07 -5.16
C GLN A 171 -13.60 9.94 -6.18
N ILE A 172 -13.79 8.68 -5.77
CA ILE A 172 -13.63 7.52 -6.68
C ILE A 172 -14.66 7.61 -7.81
N LEU A 173 -15.92 7.88 -7.48
CA LEU A 173 -17.00 7.98 -8.46
C LEU A 173 -16.84 9.18 -9.40
N LYS A 174 -16.18 10.25 -8.97
CA LYS A 174 -15.83 11.42 -9.79
C LYS A 174 -14.59 11.23 -10.64
N TRP A 175 -13.95 10.06 -10.61
CA TRP A 175 -12.73 9.77 -11.36
C TRP A 175 -11.57 10.69 -10.99
N HIS A 176 -11.45 11.04 -9.71
CA HIS A 176 -10.32 11.83 -9.24
C HIS A 176 -9.00 11.06 -9.49
N PRO A 177 -7.91 11.69 -9.98
CA PRO A 177 -6.75 10.96 -10.50
C PRO A 177 -6.04 10.08 -9.47
N ILE A 178 -5.96 10.54 -8.21
CA ILE A 178 -5.39 9.81 -7.08
C ILE A 178 -6.14 10.17 -5.81
N ILE A 179 -6.39 9.17 -4.96
CA ILE A 179 -7.10 9.34 -3.69
C ILE A 179 -6.36 8.55 -2.63
N ILE A 180 -6.02 9.22 -1.54
CA ILE A 180 -5.33 8.61 -0.40
C ILE A 180 -6.30 8.62 0.78
N GLY A 181 -6.69 7.43 1.22
CA GLY A 181 -7.54 7.25 2.40
C GLY A 181 -6.73 6.71 3.57
N SER A 182 -6.61 7.50 4.64
CA SER A 182 -6.11 7.03 5.93
C SER A 182 -7.26 6.47 6.77
N GLY A 183 -7.18 5.20 7.17
CA GLY A 183 -8.19 4.61 8.05
C GLY A 183 -7.54 3.96 9.27
N PRO A 184 -7.80 4.43 10.50
CA PRO A 184 -7.31 3.78 11.71
C PRO A 184 -7.91 2.37 11.89
N PHE A 185 -7.40 1.61 12.85
CA PHE A 185 -7.95 0.28 13.15
C PHE A 185 -9.45 0.41 13.51
N GLY A 186 -10.27 -0.54 13.05
CA GLY A 186 -11.72 -0.53 13.29
C GLY A 186 -12.55 0.45 12.44
N SER A 187 -11.94 1.33 11.64
CA SER A 187 -12.66 2.39 10.90
C SER A 187 -13.48 1.93 9.67
N GLY A 188 -13.67 0.63 9.46
CA GLY A 188 -14.46 0.13 8.33
C GLY A 188 -13.77 0.14 6.96
N LYS A 189 -12.46 0.38 6.87
CA LYS A 189 -11.69 0.44 5.59
C LYS A 189 -12.09 -0.57 4.51
N SER A 190 -12.11 -1.87 4.86
CA SER A 190 -12.43 -2.93 3.89
C SER A 190 -13.84 -2.81 3.34
N MET A 191 -14.80 -2.46 4.21
CA MET A 191 -16.19 -2.26 3.83
C MET A 191 -16.34 -1.01 2.95
N THR A 192 -15.67 0.10 3.29
CA THR A 192 -15.64 1.31 2.46
C THR A 192 -15.03 1.06 1.08
N MET A 193 -13.91 0.33 1.01
CA MET A 193 -13.26 -0.04 -0.26
C MET A 193 -14.15 -0.95 -1.12
N ALA A 194 -14.77 -1.97 -0.53
CA ALA A 194 -15.69 -2.86 -1.25
C ALA A 194 -16.90 -2.08 -1.78
N MET A 195 -17.47 -1.19 -0.97
CA MET A 195 -18.57 -0.32 -1.38
C MET A 195 -18.15 0.58 -2.55
N ALA A 196 -16.99 1.23 -2.45
CA ALA A 196 -16.46 2.08 -3.52
C ALA A 196 -16.28 1.30 -4.83
N ALA A 197 -15.71 0.09 -4.75
CA ALA A 197 -15.48 -0.77 -5.91
C ALA A 197 -16.79 -1.18 -6.59
N VAL A 198 -17.79 -1.61 -5.81
CA VAL A 198 -19.11 -2.00 -6.34
C VAL A 198 -19.82 -0.79 -6.96
N LEU A 199 -19.81 0.36 -6.31
CA LEU A 199 -20.42 1.57 -6.84
C LEU A 199 -19.72 2.07 -8.11
N ALA A 200 -18.38 2.01 -8.17
CA ALA A 200 -17.63 2.39 -9.35
C ALA A 200 -17.93 1.47 -10.54
N ALA A 201 -17.96 0.15 -10.32
CA ALA A 201 -18.30 -0.85 -11.33
C ALA A 201 -19.74 -0.68 -11.83
N ARG A 202 -20.69 -0.34 -10.95
CA ARG A 202 -22.06 -0.03 -11.34
C ARG A 202 -22.17 1.27 -12.14
N LYS A 203 -21.41 2.29 -11.77
CA LYS A 203 -21.44 3.59 -12.45
C LYS A 203 -20.93 3.51 -13.89
N VAL A 204 -19.91 2.67 -14.15
CA VAL A 204 -19.37 2.46 -15.50
C VAL A 204 -19.12 0.98 -15.78
N PRO A 205 -20.15 0.21 -16.17
CA PRO A 205 -20.05 -1.25 -16.35
C PRO A 205 -19.07 -1.71 -17.45
N SER A 206 -18.73 -0.82 -18.39
CA SER A 206 -17.80 -1.13 -19.49
C SER A 206 -16.33 -1.08 -19.09
N ARG A 207 -16.01 -0.64 -17.86
CA ARG A 207 -14.63 -0.50 -17.40
C ARG A 207 -14.22 -1.67 -16.50
N CYS A 208 -12.96 -2.07 -16.67
CA CYS A 208 -12.32 -2.99 -15.74
C CYS A 208 -11.84 -2.21 -14.51
N HIS A 209 -12.21 -2.70 -13.32
CA HIS A 209 -11.74 -2.18 -12.04
C HIS A 209 -10.80 -3.22 -11.42
N LEU A 210 -9.56 -2.80 -11.15
CA LEU A 210 -8.56 -3.67 -10.52
C LEU A 210 -8.47 -3.34 -9.02
N LEU A 211 -8.66 -4.36 -8.18
CA LEU A 211 -8.46 -4.27 -6.74
C LEU A 211 -7.23 -5.08 -6.36
N VAL A 212 -6.24 -4.43 -5.76
CA VAL A 212 -4.96 -5.06 -5.38
C VAL A 212 -4.76 -4.93 -3.87
N THR A 213 -4.29 -6.00 -3.25
CA THR A 213 -3.95 -6.07 -1.82
C THR A 213 -2.61 -6.77 -1.64
N HIS A 214 -1.88 -6.40 -0.58
CA HIS A 214 -0.59 -7.01 -0.21
C HIS A 214 -0.76 -8.34 0.56
N ARG A 215 -2.00 -8.71 0.93
CA ARG A 215 -2.34 -9.93 1.67
C ARG A 215 -3.55 -10.63 1.08
N THR A 216 -3.46 -11.95 0.93
CA THR A 216 -4.53 -12.79 0.40
C THR A 216 -5.74 -12.83 1.32
N GLU A 217 -5.56 -12.79 2.65
CA GLU A 217 -6.66 -12.82 3.62
C GLU A 217 -7.56 -11.58 3.50
N LEU A 218 -6.99 -10.44 3.11
CA LEU A 218 -7.74 -9.22 2.88
C LEU A 218 -8.58 -9.29 1.60
N LEU A 219 -8.14 -10.06 0.61
CA LEU A 219 -8.89 -10.27 -0.63
C LEU A 219 -10.20 -11.01 -0.34
N TYR A 220 -10.14 -12.14 0.38
CA TYR A 220 -11.34 -12.88 0.79
C TYR A 220 -12.32 -12.02 1.60
N LYS A 221 -11.80 -11.16 2.48
CA LYS A 221 -12.62 -10.22 3.25
C LYS A 221 -13.33 -9.22 2.34
N LEU A 222 -12.64 -8.71 1.32
CA LEU A 222 -13.20 -7.78 0.33
C LEU A 222 -14.23 -8.45 -0.56
N GLU A 223 -13.96 -9.66 -1.05
CA GLU A 223 -14.91 -10.47 -1.84
C GLU A 223 -16.22 -10.68 -1.09
N LYS A 224 -16.16 -11.10 0.17
CA LYS A 224 -17.34 -11.28 1.02
C LYS A 224 -18.16 -9.98 1.17
N TRP A 225 -17.49 -8.84 1.34
CA TRP A 225 -18.18 -7.54 1.39
C TRP A 225 -18.82 -7.17 0.04
N MET A 226 -18.14 -7.46 -1.07
CA MET A 226 -18.67 -7.18 -2.41
C MET A 226 -19.90 -8.04 -2.71
N GLU A 227 -19.86 -9.34 -2.42
CA GLU A 227 -21.00 -10.26 -2.57
C GLU A 227 -22.25 -9.77 -1.82
N GLN A 228 -22.06 -9.32 -0.56
CA GLN A 228 -23.12 -8.77 0.28
C GLN A 228 -23.69 -7.44 -0.25
N THR A 229 -22.93 -6.72 -1.08
CA THR A 229 -23.33 -5.42 -1.65
C THR A 229 -24.00 -5.59 -3.03
N VAL A 230 -23.74 -6.70 -3.74
CA VAL A 230 -24.22 -6.96 -5.11
C VAL A 230 -25.62 -7.58 -5.16
N THR A 231 -26.06 -8.35 -4.15
CA THR A 231 -27.32 -9.14 -4.16
C THR A 231 -28.64 -8.35 -3.96
N THR A 232 -28.64 -7.06 -4.29
CA THR A 232 -29.81 -6.17 -4.20
C THR A 232 -30.50 -6.04 -5.56
N GLN A 233 -31.39 -6.99 -5.86
CA GLN A 233 -32.59 -6.78 -6.68
C GLN A 233 -33.82 -7.18 -5.85
#